data_AF-A0A973D5P7-F1
#
_entry.id   AF-A0A973D5P7-F1
#
_cell.length_a   1.000
_cell.length_b   1.000
_cell.length_c   1.000
_cell.angle_alpha   90.00
_cell.angle_beta   90.00
_cell.angle_gamma   90.00
#
_symmetry.space_group_name_H-M   'P 1'
#
loop_
_entity.id
_entity.type
_entity.pdbx_description
1 polymer ?
#
loop_
_entity_poly.entity_id
_entity_poly.type
_entity_poly.pdbx_seq_one_letter_code
_entity_poly.pdbx_strand_id
1 'polypeptide(L)' 'MQKDAPGDEELAKGIIGPSGNLRAPTLRIGKTVIVGYHDDVYTEVMGS' A
#
# COMPACT_ATOMS: atom_id res chain seq x y z
N MET A 1 1.99 20.80 -1.50
CA MET A 1 3.10 20.40 -0.61
C MET A 1 3.62 19.07 -1.12
N GLN A 2 4.83 19.01 -1.68
CA GLN A 2 5.47 17.71 -1.89
C GLN A 2 5.87 17.21 -0.50
N LYS A 3 5.29 16.10 -0.07
CA LYS A 3 5.82 15.34 1.06
C LYS A 3 7.01 14.56 0.54
N ASP A 4 8.17 14.71 1.19
CA ASP A 4 9.30 13.82 0.98
C ASP A 4 8.84 12.37 1.10
N ALA A 5 9.39 11.51 0.23
CA ALA A 5 9.08 10.09 0.30
C ALA A 5 9.49 9.56 1.69
N PRO A 6 8.64 8.75 2.35
CA PRO A 6 9.04 8.11 3.59
C PRO A 6 10.26 7.21 3.34
N GLY A 7 11.16 7.14 4.32
CA GLY A 7 12.26 6.18 4.27
C GLY A 7 11.75 4.73 4.33
N ASP A 8 12.57 3.79 3.87
CA ASP A 8 12.23 2.37 3.74
C ASP A 8 11.70 1.75 5.04
N GLU A 9 12.27 2.11 6.19
CA GLU A 9 11.85 1.60 7.50
C GLU A 9 10.45 2.07 7.90
N GLU A 10 10.12 3.33 7.61
CA GLU A 10 8.78 3.88 7.87
C GLU A 10 7.75 3.23 6.94
N LEU A 11 8.12 3.04 5.67
CA LEU A 11 7.28 2.35 4.71
C LEU A 11 7.02 0.90 5.12
N ALA A 12 8.07 0.19 5.56
CA ALA A 12 7.97 -1.20 5.99
C ALA A 12 7.02 -1.39 7.18
N LYS A 13 6.99 -0.46 8.16
CA LYS A 13 6.04 -0.53 9.29
C LYS A 13 4.57 -0.50 8.86
N GLY A 14 4.27 0.22 7.77
CA GLY A 14 2.93 0.28 7.20
C GLY A 14 2.56 -0.95 6.37
N ILE A 15 3.55 -1.57 5.73
CA ILE A 15 3.37 -2.68 4.78
C ILE A 15 3.41 -4.05 5.47
N ILE A 16 4.27 -4.20 6.48
CA ILE A 16 4.49 -5.47 7.19
C ILE A 16 3.54 -5.57 8.38
N GLY A 17 2.95 -6.75 8.54
CA GLY A 17 2.07 -7.09 9.67
C GLY A 17 2.85 -7.50 10.91
N PRO A 18 2.18 -7.63 12.06
CA PRO A 18 2.83 -7.98 13.34
C PRO A 18 3.52 -9.35 13.33
N SER A 19 3.16 -10.25 12.40
CA SER A 19 3.80 -11.55 12.21
C SER A 19 5.01 -11.54 11.27
N GLY A 20 5.42 -10.36 10.78
CA GLY A 20 6.54 -10.23 9.83
C GLY A 20 6.15 -10.50 8.37
N ASN A 21 4.89 -10.84 8.09
CA ASN A 21 4.40 -11.06 6.73
C ASN A 21 3.88 -9.78 6.08
N LEU A 22 3.90 -9.73 4.75
CA LEU A 22 3.23 -8.71 3.96
C LEU A 22 1.74 -8.67 4.30
N ARG A 23 1.19 -7.48 4.56
CA ARG A 23 -0.23 -7.32 4.85
C ARG A 23 -1.07 -7.65 3.61
N ALA A 24 -2.07 -8.50 3.82
CA ALA A 24 -3.09 -8.81 2.83
C ALA A 24 -4.34 -7.94 3.03
N PRO A 25 -5.17 -7.74 1.98
CA PRO A 25 -4.92 -8.06 0.56
C PRO A 25 -3.78 -7.23 -0.04
N THR A 26 -3.10 -7.76 -1.05
CA THR A 26 -2.07 -7.02 -1.79
C THR A 26 -2.36 -7.08 -3.28
N LEU A 27 -2.37 -5.94 -3.96
CA LEU A 27 -2.53 -5.84 -5.40
C LEU A 27 -1.33 -5.15 -6.02
N ARG A 28 -0.91 -5.63 -7.20
CA ARG A 28 0.10 -4.96 -8.02
C ARG A 28 -0.50 -4.66 -9.38
N ILE A 29 -0.56 -3.37 -9.72
CA ILE A 29 -1.11 -2.84 -10.97
C ILE A 29 0.01 -2.03 -11.64
N GLY A 30 0.74 -2.68 -12.56
CA GLY A 30 1.92 -2.10 -13.19
C GLY A 30 3.01 -1.72 -12.18
N LYS A 31 3.22 -0.41 -11.99
CA LYS A 31 4.18 0.17 -11.03
C LYS A 31 3.55 0.50 -9.67
N THR A 32 2.23 0.40 -9.55
CA THR A 32 1.49 0.70 -8.32
C THR A 32 1.30 -0.57 -7.50
N VAL A 33 1.56 -0.50 -6.20
CA VAL A 33 1.32 -1.58 -5.24
C VAL A 33 0.37 -1.05 -4.16
N ILE A 34 -0.70 -1.80 -3.91
CA ILE A 34 -1.69 -1.51 -2.88
C ILE A 34 -1.56 -2.58 -1.82
N VAL A 35 -1.43 -2.16 -0.57
CA VAL A 35 -1.26 -3.03 0.59
C VAL A 35 -2.39 -2.75 1.56
N GLY A 36 -3.16 -3.79 1.90
CA GLY A 36 -4.39 -3.67 2.66
C GLY A 36 -5.59 -3.28 1.79
N TYR A 37 -6.66 -2.89 2.47
CA TYR A 37 -7.92 -2.48 1.84
C TYR A 37 -8.30 -1.06 2.26
N HIS A 38 -8.66 -0.25 1.28
CA HIS A 38 -9.26 1.06 1.46
C HIS A 38 -10.22 1.28 0.30
N ASP A 39 -11.49 1.60 0.61
CA ASP A 39 -12.58 1.59 -0.38
C ASP A 39 -12.33 2.58 -1.53
N ASP A 40 -11.96 3.82 -1.21
CA ASP A 40 -11.64 4.86 -2.19
C ASP A 40 -10.51 4.44 -3.16
N VAL A 41 -9.45 3.81 -2.63
CA VAL A 41 -8.30 3.37 -3.44
C VAL A 41 -8.71 2.25 -4.39
N TYR A 42 -9.53 1.31 -3.92
CA TYR A 42 -10.01 0.21 -4.74
C TYR A 42 -10.93 0.71 -5.84
N THR A 43 -11.83 1.64 -5.53
CA THR A 43 -12.71 2.26 -6.52
C THR A 43 -11.90 3.00 -7.60
N GLU A 44 -10.88 3.76 -7.21
CA GLU A 44 -9.99 4.47 -8.14
C GLU A 44 -9.26 3.53 -9.10
N VAL A 45 -8.71 2.42 -8.59
CA VAL A 45 -7.91 1.51 -9.43
C VAL A 45 -8.72 0.47 -10.19
N MET A 46 -9.95 0.17 -9.76
CA MET A 46 -10.83 -0.80 -10.42
C MET A 46 -11.76 -0.15 -11.45
N GLY A 47 -11.76 1.18 -11.57
CA GLY A 47 -12.39 1.90 -12.69
C GLY A 47 -13.90 1.74 -12.74
N SER A 48 -14.61 2.15 -11.68
CA SER A 48 -16.06 2.29 -11.70
C SER A 48 -16.53 3.45 -12.59
#